data_AF-A0A3F2REI1-F1
#
_entry.id   AF-A0A3F2REI1-F1
#
_cell.length_a   1.000
_cell.length_b   1.000
_cell.length_c   1.000
_cell.angle_alpha   90.00
_cell.angle_beta   90.00
_cell.angle_gamma   90.00
#
_symmetry.space_group_name_H-M   'P 1'
#
loop_
_entity.id
_entity.type
_entity.pdbx_description
1 polymer ?
#
loop_
_entity_poly.entity_id
_entity_poly.type
_entity_poly.pdbx_seq_one_letter_code
_entity_poly.pdbx_strand_id
1 'polypeptide(L)'
;MPSTTLSSDELERMRASVSPPVQSDREARRQQIKLKSEQRTATWPNTLEAMRKKKDRWKKDKQERLEAERKKIDEEEMRLQREAQMKQIQRADHLLYEQTDRMKTLRSKQLLTDVIHHRTLQLEEQYMLKEQDELTNYLYDRQVLAKVQEGEEEEQRQRIKKQEANAELAAIQKRQLEEYKQRYINELREEKRDGESMKHQAEQEYLDEIEKEQQRKIRLKQASEDTQLANQRLRAHRQMQKEKERLEDLKREEDERKKQLRDAKRLDLQRQKRENAQARKQRMIDLVTNNLVKLEQKSEERLENMSKEVRAKEDKELKERADRRAAEKEIIARSRRYQVECKQQEKERAAHEALESVLQWEQFGRRIELQTKQEEQEQRMDDLRLAVGQKQQADARRKMLADERAANLHDNLEARRVLEYEDDRYKVVAQAALDEARERGLTNVFPIQKAIVEKRIDLLHASGFRV
;
A
#
# COMPACT_ATOMS: atom_id res chain seq x y z
N MET A 1 93.80 -50.64 15.07
CA MET A 1 93.02 -51.58 14.24
C MET A 1 93.80 -52.89 14.11
N PRO A 2 93.54 -53.91 14.94
CA PRO A 2 94.10 -55.24 14.72
C PRO A 2 93.29 -55.97 13.65
N SER A 3 93.96 -56.46 12.60
CA SER A 3 93.32 -57.28 11.57
C SER A 3 93.33 -58.76 11.97
N THR A 4 92.20 -59.27 12.46
CA THR A 4 92.00 -60.70 12.71
C THR A 4 91.73 -61.43 11.39
N THR A 5 92.70 -62.21 10.93
CA THR A 5 92.56 -63.14 9.80
C THR A 5 91.91 -64.44 10.28
N LEU A 6 90.66 -64.69 9.87
CA LEU A 6 89.97 -65.96 10.12
C LEU A 6 90.64 -67.11 9.34
N SER A 7 90.78 -68.26 10.00
CA SER A 7 91.28 -69.49 9.37
C SER A 7 90.23 -70.09 8.42
N SER A 8 90.66 -70.79 7.35
CA SER A 8 89.76 -71.50 6.44
C SER A 8 88.83 -72.46 7.16
N ASP A 9 89.37 -73.17 8.16
CA ASP A 9 88.69 -74.25 8.86
C ASP A 9 87.61 -73.70 9.81
N GLU A 10 87.83 -72.51 10.39
CA GLU A 10 86.80 -71.79 11.14
C GLU A 10 85.68 -71.31 10.21
N LEU A 11 86.04 -70.87 9.00
CA LEU A 11 85.09 -70.42 7.99
C LEU A 11 84.23 -71.59 7.47
N GLU A 12 84.81 -72.77 7.25
CA GLU A 12 84.06 -73.99 6.90
C GLU A 12 83.19 -74.49 8.07
N ARG A 13 83.67 -74.43 9.30
CA ARG A 13 82.88 -74.81 10.49
C ARG A 13 81.68 -73.88 10.70
N MET A 14 81.83 -72.58 10.47
CA MET A 14 80.73 -71.61 10.47
C MET A 14 79.75 -71.84 9.32
N ARG A 15 80.24 -72.22 8.12
CA ARG A 15 79.37 -72.59 6.99
C ARG A 15 78.56 -73.85 7.28
N ALA A 16 79.14 -74.85 7.92
CA ALA A 16 78.45 -76.08 8.31
C ALA A 16 77.37 -75.82 9.39
N SER A 17 77.65 -74.99 10.40
CA SER A 17 76.70 -74.72 11.49
C SER A 17 75.54 -73.78 11.12
N VAL A 18 75.70 -72.97 10.07
CA VAL A 18 74.63 -72.11 9.51
C VAL A 18 73.89 -72.81 8.35
N SER A 19 74.41 -73.92 7.83
CA SER A 19 73.69 -74.72 6.84
C SER A 19 72.41 -75.32 7.46
N PRO A 20 71.24 -75.21 6.81
CA PRO A 20 70.02 -75.81 7.33
C PRO A 20 70.19 -77.34 7.37
N PRO A 21 69.66 -78.03 8.40
CA PRO A 21 69.75 -79.48 8.48
C PRO A 21 69.18 -80.09 7.19
N VAL A 22 69.95 -80.96 6.55
CA VAL A 22 69.56 -81.61 5.29
C VAL A 22 68.24 -82.33 5.55
N GLN A 23 67.15 -81.78 5.01
CA GLN A 23 65.81 -82.33 5.24
C GLN A 23 65.80 -83.76 4.71
N SER A 24 65.74 -84.73 5.63
CA SER A 24 65.54 -86.13 5.24
C SER A 24 64.27 -86.22 4.39
N ASP A 25 64.27 -87.07 3.36
CA ASP A 25 63.10 -87.32 2.51
C ASP A 25 61.80 -87.52 3.30
N ARG A 26 61.91 -88.10 4.51
CA ARG A 26 60.80 -88.28 5.45
C ARG A 26 60.21 -86.96 5.96
N GLU A 27 61.04 -85.97 6.25
CA GLU A 27 60.61 -84.65 6.71
C GLU A 27 60.07 -83.80 5.57
N ALA A 28 60.73 -83.82 4.40
CA ALA A 28 60.22 -83.18 3.19
C ALA A 28 58.84 -83.74 2.81
N ARG A 29 58.67 -85.07 2.81
CA ARG A 29 57.34 -85.71 2.61
C ARG A 29 56.33 -85.31 3.70
N ARG A 30 56.73 -85.24 4.97
CA ARG A 30 55.86 -84.79 6.07
C ARG A 30 55.40 -83.33 5.88
N GLN A 31 56.31 -82.44 5.47
CA GLN A 31 55.98 -81.04 5.16
C GLN A 31 55.05 -80.95 3.95
N GLN A 32 55.31 -81.69 2.86
CA GLN A 32 54.41 -81.75 1.70
C GLN A 32 53.01 -82.28 2.05
N ILE A 33 52.92 -83.31 2.89
CA ILE A 33 51.63 -83.84 3.38
C ILE A 33 50.92 -82.81 4.28
N LYS A 34 51.67 -82.12 5.17
CA LYS A 34 51.14 -81.04 6.01
C LYS A 34 50.58 -79.89 5.16
N LEU A 35 51.33 -79.41 4.18
CA LEU A 35 50.90 -78.37 3.23
C LEU A 35 49.66 -78.81 2.43
N LYS A 36 49.63 -80.04 1.90
CA LYS A 36 48.43 -80.59 1.23
C LYS A 36 47.23 -80.68 2.18
N SER A 37 47.44 -81.00 3.45
CA SER A 37 46.39 -81.02 4.47
C SER A 37 45.88 -79.62 4.81
N GLU A 38 46.78 -78.64 4.97
CA GLU A 38 46.46 -77.24 5.23
C GLU A 38 45.69 -76.63 4.04
N GLN A 39 46.11 -76.89 2.81
CA GLN A 39 45.39 -76.48 1.59
C GLN A 39 43.97 -77.06 1.52
N ARG A 40 43.80 -78.35 1.84
CA ARG A 40 42.47 -78.98 1.92
C ARG A 40 41.63 -78.36 3.04
N THR A 41 42.22 -78.17 4.23
CA THR A 41 41.55 -77.61 5.42
C THR A 41 41.14 -76.15 5.22
N ALA A 42 41.94 -75.35 4.52
CA ALA A 42 41.61 -73.96 4.16
C ALA A 42 40.37 -73.87 3.24
N THR A 43 40.07 -74.94 2.49
CA THR A 43 38.90 -75.03 1.60
C THR A 43 37.64 -75.52 2.37
N TRP A 44 37.77 -75.98 3.62
CA TRP A 44 36.66 -76.54 4.39
C TRP A 44 35.77 -75.45 5.02
N PRO A 45 34.48 -75.36 4.68
CA PRO A 45 33.59 -74.28 5.13
C PRO A 45 33.14 -74.40 6.59
N ASN A 46 33.42 -75.54 7.23
CA ASN A 46 33.01 -75.88 8.59
C ASN A 46 34.14 -75.77 9.64
N THR A 47 35.32 -75.27 9.28
CA THR A 47 36.35 -74.95 10.27
C THR A 47 35.95 -73.74 11.12
N LEU A 48 36.41 -73.67 12.38
CA LEU A 48 36.12 -72.53 13.26
C LEU A 48 36.58 -71.19 12.66
N GLU A 49 37.70 -71.19 11.94
CA GLU A 49 38.16 -70.01 11.19
C GLU A 49 37.25 -69.64 10.04
N ALA A 50 36.82 -70.61 9.22
CA ALA A 50 35.87 -70.34 8.14
C ALA A 50 34.53 -69.82 8.67
N MET A 51 34.04 -70.36 9.80
CA MET A 51 32.84 -69.88 10.47
C MET A 51 33.01 -68.45 11.03
N ARG A 52 34.15 -68.12 11.64
CA ARG A 52 34.47 -66.74 12.08
C ARG A 52 34.53 -65.79 10.88
N LYS A 53 35.32 -66.12 9.85
CA LYS A 53 35.42 -65.36 8.58
C LYS A 53 34.04 -65.18 7.92
N LYS A 54 33.16 -66.19 7.93
CA LYS A 54 31.78 -66.10 7.42
C LYS A 54 30.90 -65.18 8.28
N LYS A 55 31.00 -65.25 9.61
CA LYS A 55 30.27 -64.37 10.53
C LYS A 55 30.70 -62.91 10.39
N ASP A 56 32.00 -62.66 10.24
CA ASP A 56 32.53 -61.30 10.11
C ASP A 56 32.28 -60.71 8.72
N ARG A 57 32.35 -61.51 7.65
CA ARG A 57 31.81 -61.12 6.33
C ARG A 57 30.33 -60.78 6.41
N TRP A 58 29.50 -61.65 7.01
CA TRP A 58 28.06 -61.37 7.16
C TRP A 58 27.77 -60.08 7.96
N LYS A 59 28.55 -59.78 9.01
CA LYS A 59 28.45 -58.50 9.72
C LYS A 59 28.80 -57.32 8.81
N LYS A 60 29.91 -57.42 8.06
CA LYS A 60 30.37 -56.39 7.12
C LYS A 60 29.35 -56.17 6.01
N ASP A 61 28.88 -57.23 5.34
CA ASP A 61 27.82 -57.18 4.33
C ASP A 61 26.52 -56.56 4.90
N LYS A 62 26.18 -56.84 6.16
CA LYS A 62 25.02 -56.24 6.83
C LYS A 62 25.24 -54.75 7.13
N GLN A 63 26.43 -54.35 7.56
CA GLN A 63 26.79 -52.95 7.79
C GLN A 63 26.81 -52.16 6.49
N GLU A 64 27.43 -52.69 5.42
CA GLU A 64 27.47 -52.09 4.09
C GLU A 64 26.05 -51.92 3.50
N ARG A 65 25.15 -52.88 3.69
CA ARG A 65 23.74 -52.74 3.30
C ARG A 65 23.03 -51.61 4.07
N LEU A 66 23.18 -51.57 5.40
CA LEU A 66 22.57 -50.52 6.23
C LEU A 66 23.15 -49.13 5.92
N GLU A 67 24.44 -49.03 5.60
CA GLU A 67 25.06 -47.78 5.15
C GLU A 67 24.60 -47.37 3.75
N ALA A 68 24.40 -48.33 2.83
CA ALA A 68 23.83 -48.06 1.51
C ALA A 68 22.37 -47.64 1.58
N GLU A 69 21.58 -48.21 2.50
CA GLU A 69 20.21 -47.79 2.79
C GLU A 69 20.17 -46.36 3.36
N ARG A 70 21.05 -46.04 4.32
CA ARG A 70 21.19 -44.67 4.85
C ARG A 70 21.56 -43.66 3.76
N LYS A 71 22.56 -43.94 2.93
CA LYS A 71 22.96 -43.06 1.83
C LYS A 71 21.83 -42.79 0.85
N LYS A 72 20.98 -43.78 0.56
CA LYS A 72 19.78 -43.58 -0.27
C LYS A 72 18.76 -42.64 0.39
N ILE A 73 18.53 -42.81 1.70
CA ILE A 73 17.65 -41.90 2.46
C ILE A 73 18.24 -40.49 2.46
N ASP A 74 19.54 -40.33 2.71
CA ASP A 74 20.21 -39.02 2.66
C ASP A 74 20.11 -38.38 1.26
N GLU A 75 20.26 -39.17 0.18
CA GLU A 75 20.09 -38.72 -1.21
C GLU A 75 18.65 -38.31 -1.53
N GLU A 76 17.64 -39.06 -1.06
CA GLU A 76 16.22 -38.77 -1.21
C GLU A 76 15.80 -37.54 -0.39
N GLU A 77 16.24 -37.41 0.86
CA GLU A 77 16.01 -36.23 1.70
C GLU A 77 16.67 -34.99 1.10
N MET A 78 17.93 -35.06 0.67
CA MET A 78 18.62 -33.96 0.00
C MET A 78 17.92 -33.55 -1.30
N ARG A 79 17.35 -34.51 -2.04
CA ARG A 79 16.52 -34.22 -3.22
C ARG A 79 15.24 -33.50 -2.83
N LEU A 80 14.49 -34.00 -1.85
CA LEU A 80 13.25 -33.39 -1.38
C LEU A 80 13.47 -31.98 -0.82
N GLN A 81 14.56 -31.76 -0.07
CA GLN A 81 14.97 -30.44 0.42
C GLN A 81 15.29 -29.48 -0.72
N ARG A 82 16.04 -29.93 -1.75
CA ARG A 82 16.29 -29.12 -2.96
C ARG A 82 15.01 -28.80 -3.72
N GLU A 83 14.11 -29.77 -3.91
CA GLU A 83 12.81 -29.54 -4.55
C GLU A 83 11.94 -28.56 -3.76
N ALA A 84 11.95 -28.63 -2.42
CA ALA A 84 11.26 -27.69 -1.55
C ALA A 84 11.87 -26.27 -1.61
N GLN A 85 13.21 -26.17 -1.58
CA GLN A 85 13.93 -24.91 -1.74
C GLN A 85 13.65 -24.27 -3.11
N MET A 86 13.69 -25.06 -4.19
CA MET A 86 13.33 -24.60 -5.53
C MET A 86 11.89 -24.07 -5.60
N LYS A 87 10.92 -24.78 -5.00
CA LYS A 87 9.53 -24.30 -4.91
C LYS A 87 9.39 -23.01 -4.11
N GLN A 88 10.17 -22.84 -3.03
CA GLN A 88 10.21 -21.59 -2.26
C GLN A 88 10.79 -20.42 -3.07
N ILE A 89 11.91 -20.65 -3.77
CA ILE A 89 12.54 -19.65 -4.65
C ILE A 89 11.58 -19.28 -5.78
N GLN A 90 11.02 -20.24 -6.50
CA GLN A 90 10.03 -20.00 -7.58
C GLN A 90 8.81 -19.21 -7.08
N ARG A 91 8.32 -19.49 -5.86
CA ARG A 91 7.24 -18.71 -5.24
C ARG A 91 7.68 -17.28 -4.92
N ALA A 92 8.89 -17.08 -4.42
CA ALA A 92 9.44 -15.75 -4.16
C ALA A 92 9.62 -14.95 -5.46
N ASP A 93 10.21 -15.55 -6.50
CA ASP A 93 10.39 -14.95 -7.82
C ASP A 93 9.06 -14.57 -8.47
N HIS A 94 8.03 -15.41 -8.31
CA HIS A 94 6.68 -15.11 -8.77
C HIS A 94 6.07 -13.93 -7.99
N LEU A 95 6.17 -13.92 -6.65
CA LEU A 95 5.66 -12.83 -5.82
C LEU A 95 6.36 -11.49 -6.11
N LEU A 96 7.68 -11.49 -6.28
CA LEU A 96 8.46 -10.30 -6.66
C LEU A 96 8.01 -9.78 -8.03
N TYR A 97 7.78 -10.68 -8.99
CA TYR A 97 7.30 -10.32 -10.32
C TYR A 97 5.87 -9.75 -10.30
N GLU A 98 4.95 -10.34 -9.54
CA GLU A 98 3.59 -9.80 -9.32
C GLU A 98 3.60 -8.43 -8.61
N GLN A 99 4.60 -8.18 -7.75
CA GLN A 99 4.80 -6.91 -7.08
C GLN A 99 5.40 -5.81 -7.99
N THR A 100 5.78 -6.10 -9.23
CA THR A 100 6.17 -5.06 -10.19
C THR A 100 4.96 -4.19 -10.55
N ASP A 101 5.15 -2.88 -10.73
CA ASP A 101 4.03 -1.96 -10.99
C ASP A 101 3.32 -2.24 -12.32
N ARG A 102 4.05 -2.83 -13.29
CA ARG A 102 3.47 -3.29 -14.55
C ARG A 102 2.54 -4.49 -14.37
N MET A 103 2.90 -5.45 -13.50
CA MET A 103 2.01 -6.56 -13.14
C MET A 103 0.82 -6.07 -12.32
N LYS A 104 1.01 -5.20 -11.32
CA LYS A 104 -0.11 -4.55 -10.60
C LYS A 104 -1.07 -3.85 -11.57
N THR A 105 -0.54 -3.16 -12.57
CA THR A 105 -1.34 -2.51 -13.63
C THR A 105 -2.15 -3.55 -14.41
N LEU A 106 -1.53 -4.65 -14.87
CA LEU A 106 -2.23 -5.75 -15.54
C LEU A 106 -3.34 -6.35 -14.66
N ARG A 107 -3.04 -6.67 -13.39
CA ARG A 107 -4.03 -7.21 -12.43
C ARG A 107 -5.19 -6.23 -12.21
N SER A 108 -4.94 -4.92 -12.17
CA SER A 108 -5.99 -3.90 -12.09
C SER A 108 -6.91 -3.88 -13.33
N LYS A 109 -6.37 -4.17 -14.52
CA LYS A 109 -7.17 -4.26 -15.76
C LYS A 109 -7.93 -5.58 -15.87
N GLN A 110 -7.39 -6.68 -15.37
CA GLN A 110 -8.14 -7.94 -15.22
C GLN A 110 -9.34 -7.73 -14.29
N LEU A 111 -9.11 -7.19 -13.09
CA LEU A 111 -10.21 -6.88 -12.15
C LEU A 111 -11.24 -5.92 -12.75
N LEU A 112 -10.82 -4.91 -13.52
CA LEU A 112 -11.76 -4.02 -14.22
C LEU A 112 -12.59 -4.76 -15.27
N THR A 113 -12.02 -5.75 -15.94
CA THR A 113 -12.72 -6.61 -16.91
C THR A 113 -13.79 -7.46 -16.21
N ASP A 114 -13.43 -8.09 -15.08
CA ASP A 114 -14.36 -8.86 -14.26
C ASP A 114 -15.50 -7.98 -13.71
N VAL A 115 -15.19 -6.78 -13.21
CA VAL A 115 -16.18 -5.81 -12.70
C VAL A 115 -17.15 -5.36 -13.80
N ILE A 116 -16.66 -5.12 -15.03
CA ILE A 116 -17.53 -4.77 -16.16
C ILE A 116 -18.47 -5.92 -16.50
N HIS A 117 -17.99 -7.16 -16.50
CA HIS A 117 -18.81 -8.35 -16.77
C HIS A 117 -19.85 -8.61 -15.67
N HIS A 118 -19.46 -8.54 -14.39
CA HIS A 118 -20.43 -8.61 -13.29
C HIS A 118 -21.47 -7.48 -13.37
N ARG A 119 -21.09 -6.30 -13.88
CA ARG A 119 -22.02 -5.19 -14.07
C ARG A 119 -23.02 -5.45 -15.21
N THR A 120 -22.65 -6.15 -16.29
CA THR A 120 -23.64 -6.54 -17.32
C THR A 120 -24.63 -7.56 -16.77
N LEU A 121 -24.15 -8.59 -16.05
CA LEU A 121 -25.01 -9.58 -15.40
C LEU A 121 -26.00 -8.94 -14.41
N GLN A 122 -25.56 -7.98 -13.59
CA GLN A 122 -26.46 -7.23 -12.69
C GLN A 122 -27.54 -6.43 -13.42
N LEU A 123 -27.25 -5.91 -14.62
CA LEU A 123 -28.23 -5.18 -15.41
C LEU A 123 -29.25 -6.14 -16.03
N GLU A 124 -28.80 -7.28 -16.53
CA GLU A 124 -29.65 -8.37 -17.03
C GLU A 124 -30.58 -8.88 -15.92
N GLU A 125 -30.05 -9.19 -14.73
CA GLU A 125 -30.84 -9.56 -13.54
C GLU A 125 -31.87 -8.47 -13.17
N GLN A 126 -31.48 -7.19 -13.21
CA GLN A 126 -32.39 -6.08 -12.94
C GLN A 126 -33.54 -5.99 -13.97
N TYR A 127 -33.30 -6.32 -15.25
CA TYR A 127 -34.36 -6.37 -16.25
C TYR A 127 -35.30 -7.56 -16.00
N MET A 128 -34.75 -8.76 -15.74
CA MET A 128 -35.57 -9.95 -15.44
C MET A 128 -36.46 -9.76 -14.20
N LEU A 129 -35.95 -9.10 -13.15
CA LEU A 129 -36.74 -8.77 -11.96
C LEU A 129 -37.87 -7.78 -12.26
N LYS A 130 -37.61 -6.74 -13.09
CA LYS A 130 -38.66 -5.79 -13.51
C LYS A 130 -39.76 -6.49 -14.31
N GLU A 131 -39.42 -7.39 -15.23
CA GLU A 131 -40.41 -8.15 -16.00
C GLU A 131 -41.27 -9.04 -15.07
N GLN A 132 -40.68 -9.62 -14.03
CA GLN A 132 -41.42 -10.39 -13.01
C GLN A 132 -42.31 -9.50 -12.14
N ASP A 133 -41.83 -8.32 -11.72
CA ASP A 133 -42.61 -7.34 -10.97
C ASP A 133 -43.79 -6.81 -11.81
N GLU A 134 -43.56 -6.48 -13.08
CA GLU A 134 -44.60 -6.02 -14.02
C GLU A 134 -45.67 -7.11 -14.23
N LEU A 135 -45.28 -8.37 -14.41
CA LEU A 135 -46.22 -9.50 -14.49
C LEU A 135 -47.00 -9.70 -13.19
N THR A 136 -46.34 -9.57 -12.04
CA THR A 136 -46.96 -9.73 -10.72
C THR A 136 -47.97 -8.62 -10.45
N ASN A 137 -47.62 -7.37 -10.76
CA ASN A 137 -48.52 -6.21 -10.67
C ASN A 137 -49.72 -6.37 -11.61
N TYR A 138 -49.52 -6.77 -12.87
CA TYR A 138 -50.60 -7.04 -13.81
C TYR A 138 -51.59 -8.12 -13.31
N LEU A 139 -51.08 -9.19 -12.71
CA LEU A 139 -51.91 -10.24 -12.11
C LEU A 139 -52.65 -9.75 -10.85
N TYR A 140 -52.01 -8.92 -10.03
CA TYR A 140 -52.61 -8.30 -8.85
C TYR A 140 -53.75 -7.33 -9.24
N ASP A 141 -53.49 -6.41 -10.18
CA ASP A 141 -54.47 -5.46 -10.69
C ASP A 141 -55.70 -6.17 -11.25
N ARG A 142 -55.50 -7.26 -12.01
CA ARG A 142 -56.59 -8.11 -12.51
C ARG A 142 -57.42 -8.74 -11.37
N GLN A 143 -56.79 -9.18 -10.28
CA GLN A 143 -57.50 -9.71 -9.11
C GLN A 143 -58.24 -8.62 -8.33
N VAL A 144 -57.68 -7.42 -8.20
CA VAL A 144 -58.34 -6.28 -7.57
C VAL A 144 -59.56 -5.85 -8.38
N LEU A 145 -59.43 -5.73 -9.71
CA LEU A 145 -60.54 -5.40 -10.61
C LEU A 145 -61.68 -6.42 -10.52
N ALA A 146 -61.37 -7.72 -10.48
CA ALA A 146 -62.37 -8.77 -10.29
C ALA A 146 -63.12 -8.61 -8.95
N LYS A 147 -62.42 -8.36 -7.84
CA LYS A 147 -63.04 -8.13 -6.53
C LYS A 147 -63.87 -6.85 -6.47
N VAL A 148 -63.48 -5.80 -7.20
CA VAL A 148 -64.27 -4.57 -7.33
C VAL A 148 -65.57 -4.87 -8.09
N GLN A 149 -65.52 -5.62 -9.19
CA GLN A 149 -66.70 -6.05 -9.94
C GLN A 149 -67.65 -6.92 -9.10
N GLU A 150 -67.12 -7.90 -8.37
CA GLU A 150 -67.90 -8.73 -7.42
C GLU A 150 -68.56 -7.86 -6.33
N GLY A 151 -67.82 -6.90 -5.77
CA GLY A 151 -68.34 -5.95 -4.77
C GLY A 151 -69.42 -5.00 -5.32
N GLU A 152 -69.27 -4.52 -6.55
CA GLU A 152 -70.30 -3.72 -7.25
C GLU A 152 -71.56 -4.53 -7.52
N GLU A 153 -71.44 -5.79 -7.96
CA GLU A 153 -72.58 -6.69 -8.12
C GLU A 153 -73.30 -6.96 -6.79
N GLU A 154 -72.56 -7.22 -5.71
CA GLU A 154 -73.13 -7.40 -4.38
C GLU A 154 -73.85 -6.14 -3.89
N GLU A 155 -73.26 -4.96 -4.08
CA GLU A 155 -73.91 -3.70 -3.70
C GLU A 155 -75.18 -3.45 -4.52
N GLN A 156 -75.17 -3.74 -5.83
CA GLN A 156 -76.36 -3.66 -6.67
C GLN A 156 -77.46 -4.63 -6.19
N ARG A 157 -77.12 -5.89 -5.90
CA ARG A 157 -78.06 -6.88 -5.33
C ARG A 157 -78.63 -6.41 -3.99
N GLN A 158 -77.82 -5.80 -3.12
CA GLN A 158 -78.29 -5.22 -1.86
C GLN A 158 -79.19 -3.99 -2.07
N ARG A 159 -78.88 -3.13 -3.04
CA ARG A 159 -79.71 -1.98 -3.41
C ARG A 159 -81.07 -2.43 -3.93
N ILE A 160 -81.12 -3.44 -4.80
CA ILE A 160 -82.37 -4.04 -5.31
C ILE A 160 -83.20 -4.61 -4.15
N LYS A 161 -82.62 -5.46 -3.28
CA LYS A 161 -83.32 -6.00 -2.11
C LYS A 161 -83.87 -4.91 -1.17
N LYS A 162 -83.12 -3.82 -0.97
CA LYS A 162 -83.60 -2.66 -0.18
C LYS A 162 -84.74 -1.92 -0.89
N GLN A 163 -84.71 -1.79 -2.21
CA GLN A 163 -85.81 -1.21 -2.99
C GLN A 163 -87.07 -2.07 -2.93
N GLU A 164 -86.93 -3.40 -3.07
CA GLU A 164 -88.02 -4.37 -2.92
C GLU A 164 -88.66 -4.30 -1.53
N ALA A 165 -87.86 -4.40 -0.46
CA ALA A 165 -88.35 -4.31 0.92
C ALA A 165 -89.01 -2.95 1.22
N ASN A 166 -88.48 -1.84 0.68
CA ASN A 166 -89.10 -0.52 0.80
C ASN A 166 -90.43 -0.43 0.03
N ALA A 167 -90.54 -1.08 -1.14
CA ALA A 167 -91.77 -1.13 -1.92
C ALA A 167 -92.86 -1.99 -1.23
N GLU A 168 -92.47 -3.12 -0.64
CA GLU A 168 -93.35 -3.95 0.19
C GLU A 168 -93.86 -3.16 1.41
N LEU A 169 -92.97 -2.49 2.14
CA LEU A 169 -93.32 -1.64 3.28
C LEU A 169 -94.28 -0.52 2.87
N ALA A 170 -94.02 0.15 1.74
CA ALA A 170 -94.91 1.19 1.21
C ALA A 170 -96.29 0.64 0.79
N ALA A 171 -96.36 -0.59 0.28
CA ALA A 171 -97.63 -1.26 -0.02
C ALA A 171 -98.41 -1.61 1.24
N ILE A 172 -97.75 -2.08 2.30
CA ILE A 172 -98.36 -2.33 3.62
C ILE A 172 -98.88 -1.03 4.22
N GLN A 173 -98.09 0.05 4.21
CA GLN A 173 -98.49 1.36 4.72
C GLN A 173 -99.71 1.92 3.96
N LYS A 174 -99.78 1.75 2.63
CA LYS A 174 -100.97 2.13 1.85
C LYS A 174 -102.21 1.36 2.28
N ARG A 175 -102.12 0.02 2.45
CA ARG A 175 -103.23 -0.79 2.96
C ARG A 175 -103.68 -0.36 4.35
N GLN A 176 -102.75 -0.09 5.27
CA GLN A 176 -103.06 0.42 6.62
C GLN A 176 -103.79 1.77 6.58
N LEU A 177 -103.38 2.68 5.68
CA LEU A 177 -104.08 3.96 5.48
C LEU A 177 -105.46 3.80 4.85
N GLU A 178 -105.65 2.82 3.97
CA GLU A 178 -106.96 2.46 3.39
C GLU A 178 -107.89 1.84 4.43
N GLU A 179 -107.40 0.90 5.25
CA GLU A 179 -108.12 0.35 6.40
C GLU A 179 -108.52 1.44 7.39
N TYR A 180 -107.60 2.35 7.75
CA TYR A 180 -107.89 3.46 8.65
C TYR A 180 -108.99 4.38 8.09
N LYS A 181 -108.93 4.73 6.80
CA LYS A 181 -109.99 5.48 6.12
C LYS A 181 -111.32 4.74 6.14
N GLN A 182 -111.33 3.42 5.92
CA GLN A 182 -112.56 2.62 5.96
C GLN A 182 -113.15 2.55 7.37
N ARG A 183 -112.33 2.40 8.41
CA ARG A 183 -112.77 2.48 9.81
C ARG A 183 -113.39 3.84 10.12
N TYR A 184 -112.70 4.93 9.77
CA TYR A 184 -113.22 6.29 9.96
C TYR A 184 -114.52 6.57 9.19
N ILE A 185 -114.66 6.05 7.96
CA ILE A 185 -115.92 6.13 7.19
C ILE A 185 -117.04 5.34 7.87
N ASN A 186 -116.74 4.20 8.51
CA ASN A 186 -117.71 3.42 9.25
C ASN A 186 -118.09 4.08 10.58
N GLU A 187 -117.13 4.65 11.31
CA GLU A 187 -117.37 5.49 12.50
C GLU A 187 -118.32 6.64 12.16
N LEU A 188 -118.05 7.42 11.10
CA LEU A 188 -118.95 8.48 10.62
C LEU A 188 -120.35 7.98 10.18
N ARG A 189 -120.48 6.72 9.75
CA ARG A 189 -121.77 6.11 9.42
C ARG A 189 -122.52 5.66 10.66
N GLU A 190 -121.82 5.22 11.70
CA GLU A 190 -122.39 4.90 13.01
C GLU A 190 -122.81 6.18 13.73
N GLU A 191 -121.95 7.20 13.81
CA GLU A 191 -122.31 8.54 14.31
C GLU A 191 -123.54 9.13 13.61
N LYS A 192 -123.69 8.91 12.29
CA LYS A 192 -124.89 9.35 11.55
C LYS A 192 -126.14 8.56 11.93
N ARG A 193 -126.04 7.24 12.11
CA ARG A 193 -127.17 6.39 12.56
C ARG A 193 -127.56 6.69 14.00
N ASP A 194 -126.59 6.95 14.86
CA ASP A 194 -126.79 7.35 16.24
C ASP A 194 -127.42 8.74 16.29
N GLY A 195 -126.98 9.69 15.45
CA GLY A 195 -127.63 10.99 15.29
C GLY A 195 -129.06 10.92 14.76
N GLU A 196 -129.35 10.02 13.81
CA GLU A 196 -130.72 9.73 13.34
C GLU A 196 -131.58 9.10 14.45
N SER A 197 -131.00 8.20 15.25
CA SER A 197 -131.66 7.57 16.39
C SER A 197 -131.91 8.55 17.53
N MET A 198 -130.94 9.42 17.84
CA MET A 198 -131.07 10.51 18.80
C MET A 198 -132.11 11.53 18.36
N LYS A 199 -132.24 11.82 17.06
CA LYS A 199 -133.31 12.69 16.55
C LYS A 199 -134.68 12.06 16.77
N HIS A 200 -134.85 10.77 16.51
CA HIS A 200 -136.10 10.07 16.81
C HIS A 200 -136.38 9.95 18.31
N GLN A 201 -135.35 9.74 19.14
CA GLN A 201 -135.48 9.79 20.60
C GLN A 201 -135.88 11.18 21.08
N ALA A 202 -135.27 12.25 20.58
CA ALA A 202 -135.64 13.63 20.93
C ALA A 202 -137.05 14.00 20.45
N GLU A 203 -137.50 13.49 19.30
CA GLU A 203 -138.89 13.63 18.83
C GLU A 203 -139.88 12.91 19.76
N GLN A 204 -139.53 11.72 20.27
CA GLN A 204 -140.32 10.99 21.28
C GLN A 204 -140.29 11.68 22.65
N GLU A 205 -139.10 12.08 23.12
CA GLU A 205 -138.90 12.79 24.38
C GLU A 205 -139.62 14.14 24.40
N TYR A 206 -139.72 14.85 23.27
CA TYR A 206 -140.51 16.08 23.14
C TYR A 206 -142.02 15.85 23.36
N LEU A 207 -142.57 14.74 22.82
CA LEU A 207 -143.96 14.35 23.07
C LEU A 207 -144.17 13.98 24.54
N ASP A 208 -143.26 13.19 25.09
CA ASP A 208 -143.17 12.82 26.50
C ASP A 208 -143.02 14.04 27.44
N GLU A 209 -142.29 15.08 27.01
CA GLU A 209 -142.10 16.33 27.76
C GLU A 209 -143.35 17.20 27.72
N ILE A 210 -144.14 17.20 26.64
CA ILE A 210 -145.47 17.83 26.63
C ILE A 210 -146.39 17.19 27.68
N GLU A 211 -146.35 15.86 27.82
CA GLU A 211 -147.09 15.15 28.88
C GLU A 211 -146.52 15.44 30.28
N LYS A 212 -145.19 15.45 30.44
CA LYS A 212 -144.52 15.74 31.72
C LYS A 212 -144.64 17.21 32.14
N GLU A 213 -144.76 18.17 31.21
CA GLU A 213 -145.04 19.57 31.50
C GLU A 213 -146.43 19.75 32.13
N GLN A 214 -147.44 19.04 31.61
CA GLN A 214 -148.77 19.01 32.21
C GLN A 214 -148.70 18.48 33.66
N GLN A 215 -147.87 17.45 33.91
CA GLN A 215 -147.62 16.94 35.26
C GLN A 215 -146.75 17.87 36.14
N ARG A 216 -145.76 18.57 35.57
CA ARG A 216 -144.89 19.51 36.32
C ARG A 216 -145.62 20.78 36.72
N LYS A 217 -146.59 21.27 35.93
CA LYS A 217 -147.51 22.34 36.35
C LYS A 217 -148.34 21.97 37.59
N ILE A 218 -148.56 20.67 37.83
CA ILE A 218 -149.19 20.16 39.07
C ILE A 218 -148.18 20.14 40.23
N ARG A 219 -146.92 19.70 40.01
CA ARG A 219 -145.89 19.57 41.07
C ARG A 219 -145.18 20.87 41.45
N LEU A 220 -144.96 21.82 40.53
CA LEU A 220 -144.19 23.04 40.84
C LEU A 220 -144.90 23.93 41.86
N LYS A 221 -146.23 23.80 41.97
CA LYS A 221 -147.05 24.37 43.06
C LYS A 221 -146.68 23.84 44.46
N GLN A 222 -145.86 22.79 44.58
CA GLN A 222 -145.52 22.12 45.83
C GLN A 222 -144.05 22.29 46.27
N ALA A 223 -143.18 22.85 45.41
CA ALA A 223 -141.72 22.77 45.61
C ALA A 223 -141.00 24.13 45.76
N SER A 224 -141.68 25.27 45.54
CA SER A 224 -141.10 26.60 45.83
C SER A 224 -140.96 26.90 47.33
N GLU A 225 -141.39 25.97 48.18
CA GLU A 225 -141.51 26.15 49.64
C GLU A 225 -140.18 25.91 50.39
N ASP A 226 -139.16 25.28 49.77
CA ASP A 226 -138.02 24.67 50.49
C ASP A 226 -136.62 25.37 50.43
N THR A 227 -136.25 26.09 49.37
CA THR A 227 -134.82 26.20 48.95
C THR A 227 -133.89 27.27 49.56
N GLN A 228 -134.29 28.08 50.55
CA GLN A 228 -133.56 29.33 50.93
C GLN A 228 -132.25 29.19 51.75
N LEU A 229 -131.52 28.06 51.71
CA LEU A 229 -130.54 27.67 52.74
C LEU A 229 -129.03 27.64 52.36
N ALA A 230 -128.64 27.66 51.07
CA ALA A 230 -127.47 26.89 50.61
C ALA A 230 -126.00 27.34 50.94
N ASN A 231 -125.36 28.17 50.11
CA ASN A 231 -123.88 28.14 49.90
C ASN A 231 -123.11 29.36 50.45
N GLN A 232 -121.83 29.21 50.85
CA GLN A 232 -121.06 30.27 51.54
C GLN A 232 -119.50 30.35 51.36
N ARG A 233 -118.68 29.27 51.36
CA ARG A 233 -117.24 29.38 51.81
C ARG A 233 -116.19 28.60 50.99
N LEU A 234 -115.11 29.26 50.52
CA LEU A 234 -113.84 28.65 50.04
C LEU A 234 -112.71 29.71 49.82
N ARG A 235 -111.42 29.38 50.09
CA ARG A 235 -110.16 30.03 49.56
C ARG A 235 -108.88 29.29 50.03
N ALA A 236 -107.69 29.62 49.48
CA ALA A 236 -106.41 28.94 49.72
C ALA A 236 -105.14 29.83 49.48
N HIS A 237 -103.93 29.29 49.66
CA HIS A 237 -102.61 29.97 49.50
C HIS A 237 -101.62 29.15 48.60
N ARG A 238 -100.48 29.72 48.14
CA ARG A 238 -99.61 29.09 47.10
C ARG A 238 -98.11 29.48 46.96
N GLN A 239 -97.55 30.50 47.64
CA GLN A 239 -96.45 31.31 47.05
C GLN A 239 -95.03 31.22 47.69
N MET A 240 -94.02 30.71 46.96
CA MET A 240 -92.56 31.02 47.08
C MET A 240 -91.71 30.33 45.98
N GLN A 241 -90.50 30.81 45.59
CA GLN A 241 -89.54 30.02 44.77
C GLN A 241 -88.00 30.32 44.83
N LYS A 242 -87.40 30.97 43.80
CA LYS A 242 -85.99 30.76 43.34
C LYS A 242 -85.04 31.96 43.52
N GLU A 243 -83.79 31.70 43.96
CA GLU A 243 -82.72 32.73 44.15
C GLU A 243 -81.26 32.29 43.82
N LYS A 244 -80.99 31.15 43.14
CA LYS A 244 -79.73 30.38 43.33
C LYS A 244 -78.53 30.42 42.32
N GLU A 245 -78.47 31.25 41.28
CA GLU A 245 -77.86 30.82 39.98
C GLU A 245 -76.75 31.71 39.34
N ARG A 246 -75.65 32.12 40.02
CA ARG A 246 -74.83 33.29 39.57
C ARG A 246 -73.26 33.25 39.56
N LEU A 247 -72.52 32.12 39.50
CA LEU A 247 -71.11 32.08 39.99
C LEU A 247 -69.91 31.55 39.13
N GLU A 248 -69.98 31.19 37.82
CA GLU A 248 -68.93 30.32 37.20
C GLU A 248 -67.93 30.87 36.13
N ASP A 249 -68.02 32.12 35.63
CA ASP A 249 -67.37 32.49 34.33
C ASP A 249 -65.86 32.91 34.28
N LEU A 250 -65.08 32.87 35.38
CA LEU A 250 -63.78 33.58 35.48
C LEU A 250 -62.47 32.78 35.18
N LYS A 251 -62.45 31.77 34.28
CA LYS A 251 -61.33 30.80 34.18
C LYS A 251 -60.57 30.65 32.84
N ARG A 252 -60.60 31.62 31.92
CA ARG A 252 -60.23 31.37 30.50
C ARG A 252 -59.08 32.20 29.85
N GLU A 253 -58.28 32.97 30.59
CA GLU A 253 -57.38 34.01 30.00
C GLU A 253 -55.84 33.75 30.01
N GLU A 254 -55.32 32.62 30.50
CA GLU A 254 -53.86 32.49 30.78
C GLU A 254 -52.94 32.00 29.64
N ASP A 255 -53.44 31.46 28.52
CA ASP A 255 -52.61 30.65 27.61
C ASP A 255 -51.81 31.38 26.50
N GLU A 256 -52.04 32.66 26.21
CA GLU A 256 -51.42 33.33 25.05
C GLU A 256 -49.93 33.70 25.20
N ARG A 257 -49.38 33.72 26.42
CA ARG A 257 -48.01 34.23 26.68
C ARG A 257 -46.85 33.34 26.17
N LYS A 258 -47.08 32.09 25.74
CA LYS A 258 -46.00 31.14 25.38
C LYS A 258 -45.45 31.29 23.95
N LYS A 259 -46.01 32.17 23.10
CA LYS A 259 -45.77 32.15 21.64
C LYS A 259 -44.55 32.94 21.14
N GLN A 260 -43.95 33.82 21.94
CA GLN A 260 -42.91 34.78 21.49
C GLN A 260 -41.45 34.29 21.54
N LEU A 261 -41.18 33.08 22.03
CA LEU A 261 -39.82 32.56 22.27
C LEU A 261 -39.11 31.92 21.05
N ARG A 262 -39.64 32.05 19.83
CA ARG A 262 -39.14 31.31 18.64
C ARG A 262 -38.30 32.11 17.64
N ASP A 263 -38.38 33.44 17.59
CA ASP A 263 -37.78 34.22 16.48
C ASP A 263 -36.34 34.74 16.72
N ALA A 264 -35.82 34.66 17.94
CA ALA A 264 -34.51 35.25 18.29
C ALA A 264 -33.27 34.49 17.76
N LYS A 265 -33.40 33.22 17.31
CA LYS A 265 -32.24 32.37 16.93
C LYS A 265 -31.87 32.39 15.44
N ARG A 266 -32.44 33.30 14.64
CA ARG A 266 -32.27 33.33 13.18
C ARG A 266 -31.21 34.33 12.68
N LEU A 267 -30.62 35.16 13.57
CA LEU A 267 -29.76 36.28 13.17
C LEU A 267 -28.25 35.98 13.10
N ASP A 268 -27.75 34.97 13.82
CA ASP A 268 -26.30 34.73 13.95
C ASP A 268 -25.63 34.12 12.69
N LEU A 269 -26.42 33.67 11.71
CA LEU A 269 -25.92 32.94 10.54
C LEU A 269 -25.29 33.80 9.43
N GLN A 270 -25.21 35.13 9.59
CA GLN A 270 -24.72 36.04 8.53
C GLN A 270 -23.36 36.72 8.79
N ARG A 271 -22.80 36.70 10.01
CA ARG A 271 -21.56 37.46 10.31
C ARG A 271 -20.26 36.75 9.94
N GLN A 272 -20.19 35.41 10.02
CA GLN A 272 -18.94 34.66 9.82
C GLN A 272 -18.51 34.46 8.35
N LYS A 273 -19.31 34.92 7.37
CA LYS A 273 -19.04 34.75 5.93
C LYS A 273 -18.18 35.86 5.27
N ARG A 274 -17.55 36.78 6.03
CA ARG A 274 -16.91 37.98 5.43
C ARG A 274 -15.43 38.28 5.74
N GLU A 275 -14.78 37.73 6.77
CA GLU A 275 -13.48 38.31 7.20
C GLU A 275 -12.19 37.60 6.74
N ASN A 276 -12.10 36.27 6.74
CA ASN A 276 -10.79 35.60 6.56
C ASN A 276 -10.43 35.17 5.11
N ALA A 277 -11.19 35.63 4.12
CA ALA A 277 -10.94 35.36 2.70
C ALA A 277 -9.82 36.23 2.07
N GLN A 278 -9.23 37.18 2.81
CA GLN A 278 -8.24 38.14 2.27
C GLN A 278 -6.80 38.00 2.81
N ALA A 279 -6.55 37.31 3.93
CA ALA A 279 -5.31 37.49 4.70
C ALA A 279 -4.07 36.62 4.30
N ARG A 280 -4.12 35.79 3.25
CA ARG A 280 -2.99 34.88 2.89
C ARG A 280 -2.55 34.85 1.43
N LYS A 281 -3.22 35.55 0.50
CA LYS A 281 -2.83 35.60 -0.93
C LYS A 281 -1.64 36.55 -1.24
N GLN A 282 -1.09 37.24 -0.24
CA GLN A 282 -0.09 38.32 -0.43
C GLN A 282 1.33 37.98 0.03
N ARG A 283 1.63 36.70 0.33
CA ARG A 283 2.98 36.22 0.69
C ARG A 283 3.73 35.56 -0.49
N MET A 284 3.22 35.74 -1.71
CA MET A 284 3.73 35.09 -2.94
C MET A 284 4.03 36.12 -4.04
N ILE A 285 4.23 37.38 -3.64
CA ILE A 285 4.58 38.55 -4.46
C ILE A 285 5.52 39.38 -3.59
N ASP A 286 6.78 39.64 -3.93
CA ASP A 286 7.71 39.00 -4.86
C ASP A 286 9.08 39.19 -4.16
N LEU A 287 10.10 38.34 -4.29
CA LEU A 287 10.87 38.09 -5.52
C LEU A 287 11.33 39.36 -6.28
N VAL A 288 10.87 40.55 -5.88
CA VAL A 288 11.30 41.85 -6.37
C VAL A 288 12.64 42.16 -5.72
N THR A 289 13.64 41.68 -6.46
CA THR A 289 14.84 42.41 -6.83
C THR A 289 15.78 42.72 -5.66
N ASN A 290 16.76 41.86 -5.37
CA ASN A 290 17.84 41.45 -6.30
C ASN A 290 18.51 42.63 -7.05
N ASN A 291 18.45 43.84 -6.50
CA ASN A 291 19.08 45.05 -7.07
C ASN A 291 20.03 45.80 -6.10
N LEU A 292 20.42 45.19 -4.97
CA LEU A 292 21.45 45.70 -4.05
C LEU A 292 22.79 44.95 -4.18
N VAL A 293 23.11 44.52 -5.40
CA VAL A 293 24.33 43.74 -5.77
C VAL A 293 25.18 44.52 -6.80
N LYS A 294 25.12 45.86 -6.84
CA LYS A 294 25.78 46.69 -7.88
C LYS A 294 26.43 47.99 -7.37
N LEU A 295 27.27 47.93 -6.32
CA LEU A 295 28.00 49.08 -5.77
C LEU A 295 29.30 48.71 -5.00
N GLU A 296 29.96 47.58 -5.22
CA GLU A 296 31.04 47.37 -6.22
C GLU A 296 32.22 48.40 -6.31
N GLN A 297 32.16 49.66 -5.84
CA GLN A 297 33.16 50.68 -6.30
C GLN A 297 33.65 51.72 -5.27
N LYS A 298 34.36 51.33 -4.18
CA LYS A 298 35.26 52.22 -3.40
C LYS A 298 36.43 51.48 -2.71
N SER A 299 37.45 51.09 -3.48
CA SER A 299 38.59 50.31 -2.98
C SER A 299 39.96 50.68 -3.61
N GLU A 300 40.27 51.98 -3.81
CA GLU A 300 41.41 52.35 -4.67
C GLU A 300 42.27 53.58 -4.29
N GLU A 301 42.17 54.15 -3.07
CA GLU A 301 42.96 55.35 -2.69
C GLU A 301 43.71 55.21 -1.34
N ARG A 302 44.91 54.59 -1.32
CA ARG A 302 45.85 54.71 -0.17
C ARG A 302 47.33 54.30 -0.36
N LEU A 303 47.92 54.42 -1.56
CA LEU A 303 49.23 53.78 -1.88
C LEU A 303 50.29 54.72 -2.50
N GLU A 304 50.54 55.93 -1.96
CA GLU A 304 51.37 56.92 -2.71
C GLU A 304 52.31 57.91 -1.96
N ASN A 305 52.71 57.75 -0.68
CA ASN A 305 53.35 58.84 0.09
C ASN A 305 54.64 58.55 0.92
N MET A 306 55.68 57.84 0.40
CA MET A 306 56.83 57.37 1.23
C MET A 306 58.29 57.45 0.65
N SER A 307 58.66 58.27 -0.36
CA SER A 307 59.91 58.03 -1.15
C SER A 307 61.02 59.13 -1.31
N LYS A 308 61.37 59.99 -0.32
CA LYS A 308 62.17 61.22 -0.61
C LYS A 308 63.46 61.64 0.17
N GLU A 309 64.15 60.85 1.01
CA GLU A 309 65.17 61.40 1.98
C GLU A 309 66.71 61.06 1.89
N VAL A 310 67.28 60.44 0.84
CA VAL A 310 68.59 59.68 1.01
C VAL A 310 69.96 60.30 0.53
N ARG A 311 70.08 61.44 -0.18
CA ARG A 311 71.33 61.79 -0.94
C ARG A 311 72.21 62.99 -0.43
N ALA A 312 73.22 62.85 0.45
CA ALA A 312 73.99 64.05 0.92
C ALA A 312 75.38 63.95 1.68
N LYS A 313 76.28 62.95 1.57
CA LYS A 313 77.43 62.82 2.53
C LYS A 313 78.85 62.43 2.03
N GLU A 314 79.16 62.60 0.75
CA GLU A 314 80.24 61.90 0.01
C GLU A 314 81.71 62.41 0.22
N ASP A 315 82.57 62.37 -0.81
CA ASP A 315 84.06 62.29 -0.80
C ASP A 315 84.91 63.39 -0.10
N LYS A 316 86.21 63.10 0.18
CA LYS A 316 87.04 64.03 1.00
C LYS A 316 88.59 64.01 1.04
N GLU A 317 89.32 62.90 0.87
CA GLU A 317 90.74 62.81 1.35
C GLU A 317 91.87 62.76 0.31
N LEU A 318 92.02 61.64 -0.40
CA LEU A 318 93.28 61.06 -0.92
C LEU A 318 94.44 62.02 -1.28
N LYS A 319 95.48 62.11 -0.42
CA LYS A 319 96.75 62.82 -0.75
C LYS A 319 98.11 62.23 -0.26
N GLU A 320 98.81 62.91 0.70
CA GLU A 320 100.21 63.36 0.53
C GLU A 320 101.32 62.38 1.01
N ARG A 321 102.22 61.94 0.10
CA ARG A 321 103.16 60.82 0.32
C ARG A 321 104.46 60.81 -0.54
N ALA A 322 105.03 61.94 -0.94
CA ALA A 322 106.02 61.95 -2.03
C ALA A 322 107.48 61.49 -1.70
N ASP A 323 108.25 62.18 -0.85
CA ASP A 323 109.69 62.38 -1.17
C ASP A 323 110.75 61.41 -0.62
N ARG A 324 110.40 60.39 0.19
CA ARG A 324 111.40 59.48 0.83
C ARG A 324 112.22 58.57 -0.12
N ARG A 325 112.04 58.68 -1.45
CA ARG A 325 112.28 57.58 -2.42
C ARG A 325 113.63 57.58 -3.16
N ALA A 326 114.58 58.45 -2.78
CA ALA A 326 115.79 58.69 -3.58
C ALA A 326 117.00 57.85 -3.17
N ALA A 327 117.41 57.93 -1.89
CA ALA A 327 118.64 57.30 -1.39
C ALA A 327 118.60 55.75 -1.38
N GLU A 328 117.40 55.17 -1.40
CA GLU A 328 117.18 53.72 -1.48
C GLU A 328 117.82 53.10 -2.74
N LYS A 329 117.97 53.87 -3.83
CA LYS A 329 118.21 53.37 -5.20
C LYS A 329 119.53 52.63 -5.44
N GLU A 330 120.61 52.89 -4.70
CA GLU A 330 121.94 52.29 -4.98
C GLU A 330 122.23 50.99 -4.22
N ILE A 331 121.83 50.88 -2.94
CA ILE A 331 121.85 49.60 -2.22
C ILE A 331 120.96 48.58 -2.96
N ILE A 332 119.83 49.08 -3.47
CA ILE A 332 118.96 48.37 -4.40
C ILE A 332 119.72 47.86 -5.64
N ALA A 333 120.75 48.52 -6.17
CA ALA A 333 121.42 48.12 -7.42
C ALA A 333 122.32 46.88 -7.29
N ARG A 334 123.08 46.73 -6.21
CA ARG A 334 123.86 45.50 -5.96
C ARG A 334 122.97 44.36 -5.49
N SER A 335 122.01 44.66 -4.61
CA SER A 335 120.95 43.71 -4.24
C SER A 335 120.21 43.19 -5.49
N ARG A 336 119.87 44.06 -6.45
CA ARG A 336 119.25 43.70 -7.74
C ARG A 336 120.04 42.68 -8.55
N ARG A 337 121.37 42.69 -8.58
CA ARG A 337 122.13 41.73 -9.39
C ARG A 337 122.05 40.31 -8.83
N TYR A 338 122.33 40.14 -7.54
CA TYR A 338 122.16 38.85 -6.85
C TYR A 338 120.69 38.41 -6.85
N GLN A 339 119.75 39.33 -6.64
CA GLN A 339 118.33 39.06 -6.81
C GLN A 339 117.97 38.63 -8.25
N VAL A 340 118.66 39.09 -9.29
CA VAL A 340 118.38 38.68 -10.68
C VAL A 340 118.82 37.24 -10.92
N GLU A 341 119.98 36.82 -10.39
CA GLU A 341 120.41 35.41 -10.46
C GLU A 341 119.50 34.49 -9.64
N CYS A 342 119.18 34.85 -8.38
CA CYS A 342 118.20 34.10 -7.59
C CYS A 342 116.84 34.06 -8.31
N LYS A 343 116.37 35.18 -8.88
CA LYS A 343 115.13 35.22 -9.69
C LYS A 343 115.24 34.43 -10.99
N GLN A 344 116.41 34.19 -11.56
CA GLN A 344 116.58 33.31 -12.72
C GLN A 344 116.42 31.84 -12.30
N GLN A 345 117.09 31.42 -11.23
CA GLN A 345 116.93 30.06 -10.70
C GLN A 345 115.53 29.80 -10.16
N GLU A 346 114.91 30.77 -9.47
CA GLU A 346 113.51 30.74 -9.06
C GLU A 346 112.57 30.70 -10.27
N LYS A 347 112.85 31.43 -11.36
CA LYS A 347 112.07 31.33 -12.60
C LYS A 347 112.20 29.98 -13.28
N GLU A 348 113.39 29.37 -13.29
CA GLU A 348 113.60 28.04 -13.88
C GLU A 348 112.89 26.96 -13.07
N ARG A 349 112.97 27.02 -11.74
CA ARG A 349 112.20 26.13 -10.84
C ARG A 349 110.70 26.37 -10.98
N ALA A 350 110.24 27.62 -10.92
CA ALA A 350 108.83 27.96 -11.11
C ALA A 350 108.33 27.60 -12.51
N ALA A 351 109.16 27.62 -13.55
CA ALA A 351 108.80 27.15 -14.89
C ALA A 351 108.66 25.62 -14.93
N HIS A 352 109.55 24.88 -14.26
CA HIS A 352 109.41 23.43 -14.09
C HIS A 352 108.17 23.06 -13.27
N GLU A 353 107.98 23.68 -12.10
CA GLU A 353 106.80 23.50 -11.25
C GLU A 353 105.50 23.91 -11.97
N ALA A 354 105.54 24.95 -12.80
CA ALA A 354 104.40 25.35 -13.64
C ALA A 354 104.14 24.34 -14.76
N LEU A 355 105.16 23.76 -15.40
CA LEU A 355 105.00 22.70 -16.40
C LEU A 355 104.42 21.43 -15.77
N GLU A 356 104.92 21.02 -14.61
CA GLU A 356 104.36 19.89 -13.85
C GLU A 356 102.92 20.18 -13.41
N SER A 357 102.65 21.40 -12.93
CA SER A 357 101.30 21.84 -12.58
C SER A 357 100.37 21.81 -13.80
N VAL A 358 100.79 22.31 -14.96
CA VAL A 358 100.01 22.27 -16.21
C VAL A 358 99.72 20.84 -16.62
N LEU A 359 100.69 19.92 -16.56
CA LEU A 359 100.47 18.50 -16.84
C LEU A 359 99.50 17.86 -15.85
N GLN A 360 99.58 18.19 -14.56
CA GLN A 360 98.63 17.73 -13.55
C GLN A 360 97.22 18.31 -13.78
N TRP A 361 97.10 19.59 -14.14
CA TRP A 361 95.84 20.24 -14.49
C TRP A 361 95.23 19.71 -15.79
N GLU A 362 96.04 19.36 -16.79
CA GLU A 362 95.55 18.66 -18.00
C GLU A 362 95.03 17.26 -17.67
N GLN A 363 95.75 16.49 -16.86
CA GLN A 363 95.30 15.16 -16.42
C GLN A 363 94.03 15.25 -15.57
N PHE A 364 93.94 16.24 -14.68
CA PHE A 364 92.75 16.53 -13.89
C PHE A 364 91.58 16.97 -14.78
N GLY A 365 91.80 17.88 -15.72
CA GLY A 365 90.81 18.32 -16.70
C GLY A 365 90.25 17.17 -17.53
N ARG A 366 91.13 16.31 -18.08
CA ARG A 366 90.72 15.09 -18.80
C ARG A 366 89.93 14.12 -17.92
N ARG A 367 90.26 14.02 -16.62
CA ARG A 367 89.51 13.20 -15.66
C ARG A 367 88.12 13.78 -15.38
N ILE A 368 88.02 15.09 -15.15
CA ILE A 368 86.74 15.79 -14.97
C ILE A 368 85.88 15.69 -16.23
N GLU A 369 86.45 15.90 -17.41
CA GLU A 369 85.74 15.70 -18.68
C GLU A 369 85.24 14.26 -18.89
N LEU A 370 85.99 13.25 -18.42
CA LEU A 370 85.55 11.86 -18.50
C LEU A 370 84.42 11.60 -17.50
N GLN A 371 84.51 12.14 -16.28
CA GLN A 371 83.48 12.02 -15.24
C GLN A 371 82.20 12.73 -15.65
N THR A 372 82.25 13.97 -16.17
CA THR A 372 81.06 14.67 -16.66
C THR A 372 80.41 13.96 -17.83
N LYS A 373 81.19 13.42 -18.79
CA LYS A 373 80.65 12.58 -19.88
C LYS A 373 80.02 11.28 -19.38
N GLN A 374 80.49 10.72 -18.26
CA GLN A 374 79.87 9.56 -17.63
C GLN A 374 78.57 9.95 -16.91
N GLU A 375 78.58 11.01 -16.12
CA GLU A 375 77.39 11.55 -15.43
C GLU A 375 76.29 11.97 -16.42
N GLU A 376 76.63 12.62 -17.54
CA GLU A 376 75.70 12.94 -18.62
C GLU A 376 75.11 11.67 -19.27
N GLN A 377 75.90 10.61 -19.43
CA GLN A 377 75.41 9.32 -19.96
C GLN A 377 74.50 8.62 -18.96
N GLU A 378 74.84 8.62 -17.67
CA GLU A 378 74.02 8.05 -16.60
C GLU A 378 72.68 8.78 -16.47
N GLN A 379 72.69 10.11 -16.40
CA GLN A 379 71.48 10.94 -16.42
C GLN A 379 70.61 10.64 -17.64
N ARG A 380 71.20 10.59 -18.83
CA ARG A 380 70.47 10.29 -20.08
C ARG A 380 69.88 8.88 -20.11
N MET A 381 70.53 7.91 -19.47
CA MET A 381 70.01 6.55 -19.31
C MET A 381 68.88 6.48 -18.27
N ASP A 382 68.96 7.26 -17.20
CA ASP A 382 67.90 7.36 -16.18
C ASP A 382 66.68 8.14 -16.68
N ASP A 383 66.86 9.21 -17.44
CA ASP A 383 65.79 9.90 -18.17
C ASP A 383 65.09 8.96 -19.16
N LEU A 384 65.86 8.13 -19.88
CA LEU A 384 65.30 7.13 -20.79
C LEU A 384 64.50 6.05 -20.03
N ARG A 385 65.02 5.55 -18.90
CA ARG A 385 64.30 4.62 -18.01
C ARG A 385 63.00 5.24 -17.48
N LEU A 386 63.05 6.50 -17.04
CA LEU A 386 61.90 7.25 -16.55
C LEU A 386 60.85 7.44 -17.65
N ALA A 387 61.25 7.85 -18.86
CA ALA A 387 60.36 8.01 -20.00
C ALA A 387 59.69 6.69 -20.42
N VAL A 388 60.43 5.58 -20.41
CA VAL A 388 59.87 4.23 -20.63
C VAL A 388 58.88 3.85 -19.54
N GLY A 389 59.21 4.09 -18.26
CA GLY A 389 58.31 3.83 -17.13
C GLY A 389 57.02 4.66 -17.17
N GLN A 390 57.13 5.96 -17.46
CA GLN A 390 55.98 6.85 -17.65
C GLN A 390 55.10 6.41 -18.82
N LYS A 391 55.70 5.99 -19.95
CA LYS A 391 54.97 5.43 -21.08
C LYS A 391 54.21 4.15 -20.67
N GLN A 392 54.86 3.22 -19.98
CA GLN A 392 54.22 1.99 -19.49
C GLN A 392 53.04 2.30 -18.55
N GLN A 393 53.19 3.26 -17.63
CA GLN A 393 52.10 3.72 -16.76
C GLN A 393 50.96 4.38 -17.54
N ALA A 394 51.27 5.20 -18.55
CA ALA A 394 50.27 5.84 -19.40
C ALA A 394 49.50 4.81 -20.26
N ASP A 395 50.19 3.83 -20.83
CA ASP A 395 49.57 2.76 -21.63
C ASP A 395 48.76 1.79 -20.73
N ALA A 396 49.24 1.48 -19.52
CA ALA A 396 48.47 0.74 -18.52
C ALA A 396 47.19 1.50 -18.11
N ARG A 397 47.28 2.80 -17.85
CA ARG A 397 46.10 3.64 -17.53
C ARG A 397 45.13 3.75 -18.70
N ARG A 398 45.63 3.85 -19.95
CA ARG A 398 44.80 3.80 -21.16
C ARG A 398 44.07 2.46 -21.29
N LYS A 399 44.75 1.35 -20.99
CA LYS A 399 44.16 0.01 -20.97
C LYS A 399 43.06 -0.09 -19.89
N MET A 400 43.34 0.29 -18.65
CA MET A 400 42.33 0.32 -17.57
C MET A 400 41.10 1.14 -17.97
N LEU A 401 41.27 2.34 -18.51
CA LEU A 401 40.17 3.19 -18.99
C LEU A 401 39.45 2.62 -20.23
N ALA A 402 40.06 1.70 -20.98
CA ALA A 402 39.42 1.00 -22.10
C ALA A 402 38.63 -0.23 -21.58
N ASP A 403 39.22 -1.00 -20.66
CA ASP A 403 38.62 -2.15 -20.00
C ASP A 403 37.41 -1.71 -19.15
N GLU A 404 37.49 -0.60 -18.41
CA GLU A 404 36.36 0.04 -17.71
C GLU A 404 35.23 0.46 -18.67
N ARG A 405 35.57 1.03 -19.84
CA ARG A 405 34.57 1.38 -20.85
C ARG A 405 33.94 0.14 -21.49
N ALA A 406 34.71 -0.92 -21.70
CA ALA A 406 34.20 -2.20 -22.19
C ALA A 406 33.26 -2.87 -21.17
N ALA A 407 33.64 -2.86 -19.88
CA ALA A 407 32.79 -3.34 -18.78
C ALA A 407 31.48 -2.55 -18.70
N ASN A 408 31.55 -1.22 -18.64
CA ASN A 408 30.35 -0.37 -18.64
C ASN A 408 29.46 -0.63 -19.87
N LEU A 409 30.02 -0.84 -21.07
CA LEU A 409 29.24 -1.19 -22.26
C LEU A 409 28.62 -2.58 -22.15
N HIS A 410 29.32 -3.55 -21.57
CA HIS A 410 28.82 -4.89 -21.30
C HIS A 410 27.65 -4.86 -20.32
N ASP A 411 27.82 -4.21 -19.16
CA ASP A 411 26.79 -4.04 -18.13
C ASP A 411 25.53 -3.37 -18.70
N ASN A 412 25.69 -2.34 -19.55
CA ASN A 412 24.57 -1.70 -20.25
C ASN A 412 23.87 -2.63 -21.24
N LEU A 413 24.58 -3.53 -21.92
CA LEU A 413 23.99 -4.54 -22.80
C LEU A 413 23.28 -5.64 -22.00
N GLU A 414 23.82 -6.06 -20.86
CA GLU A 414 23.18 -7.02 -19.97
C GLU A 414 21.91 -6.45 -19.35
N ALA A 415 21.96 -5.21 -18.84
CA ALA A 415 20.78 -4.50 -18.34
C ALA A 415 19.68 -4.38 -19.40
N ARG A 416 20.03 -4.08 -20.66
CA ARG A 416 19.07 -4.08 -21.78
C ARG A 416 18.46 -5.47 -22.03
N ARG A 417 19.27 -6.54 -22.05
CA ARG A 417 18.79 -7.92 -22.23
C ARG A 417 17.85 -8.34 -21.11
N VAL A 418 18.12 -7.94 -19.86
CA VAL A 418 17.23 -8.20 -18.72
C VAL A 418 15.90 -7.48 -18.90
N LEU A 419 15.91 -6.20 -19.31
CA LEU A 419 14.69 -5.44 -19.60
C LEU A 419 13.89 -6.02 -20.78
N GLU A 420 14.56 -6.45 -21.85
CA GLU A 420 13.94 -7.13 -23.00
C GLU A 420 13.29 -8.46 -22.57
N TYR A 421 13.97 -9.25 -21.73
CA TYR A 421 13.43 -10.49 -21.17
C TYR A 421 12.24 -10.24 -20.22
N GLU A 422 12.28 -9.19 -19.39
CA GLU A 422 11.12 -8.76 -18.59
C GLU A 422 9.93 -8.35 -19.47
N ASP A 423 10.19 -7.61 -20.56
CA ASP A 423 9.18 -7.18 -21.53
C ASP A 423 8.51 -8.36 -22.24
N ASP A 424 9.29 -9.35 -22.67
CA ASP A 424 8.77 -10.55 -23.33
C ASP A 424 8.04 -11.48 -22.35
N ARG A 425 8.58 -11.67 -21.14
CA ARG A 425 7.88 -12.37 -20.04
C ARG A 425 6.53 -11.70 -19.72
N TYR A 426 6.48 -10.37 -19.73
CA TYR A 426 5.23 -9.63 -19.54
C TYR A 426 4.24 -9.86 -20.69
N LYS A 427 4.69 -9.80 -21.94
CA LYS A 427 3.82 -10.07 -23.11
C LYS A 427 3.18 -11.45 -23.01
N VAL A 428 3.95 -12.49 -22.68
CA VAL A 428 3.45 -13.86 -22.51
C VAL A 428 2.41 -13.95 -21.39
N VAL A 429 2.69 -13.37 -20.21
CA VAL A 429 1.74 -13.38 -19.08
C VAL A 429 0.47 -12.58 -19.39
N ALA A 430 0.60 -11.43 -20.07
CA ALA A 430 -0.53 -10.59 -20.44
C ALA A 430 -1.37 -11.16 -21.60
N GLN A 431 -0.77 -11.93 -22.51
CA GLN A 431 -1.46 -12.74 -23.51
C GLN A 431 -2.23 -13.90 -22.86
N ALA A 432 -1.59 -14.67 -21.97
CA ALA A 432 -2.27 -15.73 -21.22
C ALA A 432 -3.46 -15.17 -20.40
N ALA A 433 -3.30 -14.00 -19.78
CA ALA A 433 -4.38 -13.28 -19.09
C ALA A 433 -5.53 -12.84 -20.02
N LEU A 434 -5.23 -12.50 -21.28
CA LEU A 434 -6.23 -12.14 -22.29
C LEU A 434 -6.99 -13.37 -22.81
N ASP A 435 -6.28 -14.48 -22.99
CA ASP A 435 -6.86 -15.72 -23.49
C ASP A 435 -7.69 -16.42 -22.39
N GLU A 436 -7.22 -16.44 -21.14
CA GLU A 436 -8.03 -16.84 -19.98
C GLU A 436 -9.32 -16.01 -19.86
N ALA A 437 -9.24 -14.69 -20.08
CA ALA A 437 -10.41 -13.82 -20.07
C ALA A 437 -11.42 -14.16 -21.19
N ARG A 438 -10.93 -14.57 -22.36
CA ARG A 438 -11.75 -15.03 -23.49
C ARG A 438 -12.37 -16.40 -23.23
N GLU A 439 -11.62 -17.34 -22.67
CA GLU A 439 -12.09 -18.68 -22.29
C GLU A 439 -13.21 -18.62 -21.24
N ARG A 440 -13.11 -17.67 -20.29
CA ARG A 440 -14.18 -17.36 -19.33
C ARG A 440 -15.42 -16.70 -19.95
N GLY A 441 -15.39 -16.34 -21.24
CA GLY A 441 -16.50 -15.67 -21.92
C GLY A 441 -16.68 -14.18 -21.58
N LEU A 442 -15.64 -13.51 -21.05
CA LEU A 442 -15.73 -12.09 -20.68
C LEU A 442 -15.90 -11.22 -21.95
N THR A 443 -17.00 -10.46 -22.00
CA THR A 443 -17.41 -9.72 -23.20
C THR A 443 -16.52 -8.53 -23.54
N ASN A 444 -15.95 -7.85 -22.53
CA ASN A 444 -15.17 -6.62 -22.73
C ASN A 444 -13.72 -6.75 -22.25
N VAL A 445 -12.90 -7.48 -23.01
CA VAL A 445 -11.46 -7.67 -22.74
C VAL A 445 -10.56 -6.47 -23.09
N PHE A 446 -11.13 -5.33 -23.53
CA PHE A 446 -10.38 -4.14 -23.91
C PHE A 446 -9.42 -3.60 -22.84
N PRO A 447 -9.75 -3.61 -21.52
CA PRO A 447 -8.80 -3.17 -20.49
C PRO A 447 -7.50 -3.95 -20.48
N ILE A 448 -7.55 -5.28 -20.69
CA ILE A 448 -6.38 -6.16 -20.73
C ILE A 448 -5.59 -5.93 -22.03
N GLN A 449 -6.27 -5.81 -23.17
CA GLN A 449 -5.62 -5.47 -24.45
C GLN A 449 -4.85 -4.15 -24.37
N LYS A 450 -5.42 -3.15 -23.68
CA LYS A 450 -4.76 -1.86 -23.46
C LYS A 450 -3.48 -2.01 -22.62
N ALA A 451 -3.49 -2.86 -21.58
CA ALA A 451 -2.30 -3.13 -20.77
C ALA A 451 -1.14 -3.75 -21.55
N ILE A 452 -1.43 -4.60 -22.54
CA ILE A 452 -0.42 -5.22 -23.42
C ILE A 452 0.31 -4.14 -24.26
N VAL A 453 -0.44 -3.14 -24.74
CA VAL A 453 0.07 -2.09 -25.64
C VAL A 453 0.63 -0.88 -24.89
N GLU A 454 0.18 -0.63 -23.66
CA GLU A 454 0.70 0.45 -22.81
C GLU A 454 2.20 0.24 -22.54
N LYS A 455 3.00 1.24 -22.94
CA LYS A 455 4.44 1.26 -22.64
C LYS A 455 4.65 1.26 -21.13
N ARG A 456 5.76 0.66 -20.68
CA ARG A 456 6.23 0.70 -19.29
C ARG A 456 6.26 2.16 -18.81
N ILE A 457 5.28 2.53 -17.99
CA ILE A 457 5.33 3.78 -17.24
C ILE A 457 6.23 3.48 -16.05
N ASP A 458 7.52 3.72 -16.21
CA ASP A 458 8.40 3.86 -15.05
C ASP A 458 7.93 5.10 -14.28
N LEU A 459 7.05 4.87 -13.32
CA LEU A 459 6.82 5.80 -12.23
C LEU A 459 8.15 5.90 -11.49
N LEU A 460 8.97 6.87 -11.92
CA LEU A 460 10.16 7.29 -11.19
C LEU A 460 9.78 7.37 -9.73
N HIS A 461 10.53 6.66 -8.88
CA HIS A 461 10.24 6.60 -7.45
C HIS A 461 10.00 8.01 -6.95
N ALA A 462 8.88 8.23 -6.24
CA ALA A 462 8.52 9.53 -5.68
C ALA A 462 9.41 9.90 -4.47
N SER A 463 10.71 9.53 -4.51
CA SER A 463 11.79 10.07 -3.69
C SER A 463 12.14 11.51 -4.12
N GLY A 464 11.11 12.35 -4.20
CA GLY A 464 11.21 13.81 -4.27
C GLY A 464 11.47 14.45 -2.90
N PHE A 465 11.58 13.63 -1.84
CA PHE A 465 12.16 14.07 -0.58
C PHE A 465 13.67 14.26 -0.73
N ARG A 466 14.05 15.51 -1.01
CA ARG A 466 15.38 16.01 -0.68
C ARG A 466 15.58 15.85 0.83
N VAL A 467 16.75 15.32 1.21
CA VAL A 467 17.35 15.53 2.52
C VAL A 467 17.95 16.94 2.54
#